data_AF-A0AAU4FVX2-F1
#
_entry.id   AF-A0AAU4FVX2-F1
#
_cell.length_a   1.000
_cell.length_b   1.000
_cell.length_c   1.000
_cell.angle_alpha   90.00
_cell.angle_beta   90.00
_cell.angle_gamma   90.00
#
_symmetry.space_group_name_H-M   'P 1'
#
loop_
_entity.id
_entity.type
_entity.pdbx_description
1 polymer ?
#
loop_
_entity_poly.entity_id
_entity_poly.type
_entity_poly.pdbx_seq_one_letter_code
_entity_poly.pdbx_strand_id
1 'polypeptide(L)'
;MNSFEEGQPGPARRAAGLGLPPGVRACLFDLDGVLTRTAEVHAAAWREMFDEYLRRRALDTGEKFVAFDPVADYDAYVDGKPRDDGTRSFLAARGIELPEGDQHDEPGALTVRALGNRKNAIVLRRIHRDGVRVFESSVRYVHAARKAGLRRAVVSSSTNCRDVLVAAGIEDLFEVRVDGLTARKESLAGKPAPDMFLRAAAALSVLPAQAAVFEDALAGVAAGRAGDFGLVVGVDRAHQAHELKTHGADIVVEDLAELLDLS
;
A
#
# COMPACT_ATOMS: atom_id res chain seq x y z
N MET A 1 -17.34 -33.17 -36.34
CA MET A 1 -17.48 -32.71 -34.94
C MET A 1 -16.41 -31.66 -34.72
N ASN A 2 -16.78 -30.38 -34.88
CA ASN A 2 -15.90 -29.26 -34.58
C ASN A 2 -16.06 -28.93 -33.09
N SER A 3 -15.04 -29.25 -32.31
CA SER A 3 -14.89 -28.79 -30.93
C SER A 3 -14.44 -27.33 -30.99
N PHE A 4 -15.32 -26.41 -30.62
CA PHE A 4 -14.95 -25.01 -30.38
C PHE A 4 -14.14 -24.97 -29.08
N GLU A 5 -12.83 -24.77 -29.20
CA GLU A 5 -12.05 -24.17 -28.10
C GLU A 5 -12.54 -22.73 -27.95
N GLU A 6 -13.22 -22.43 -26.84
CA GLU A 6 -13.45 -21.06 -26.40
C GLU A 6 -12.10 -20.42 -26.06
N GLY A 7 -11.43 -19.88 -27.09
CA GLY A 7 -10.18 -19.15 -26.95
C GLY A 7 -10.41 -17.92 -26.07
N GLN A 8 -9.66 -17.81 -24.97
CA GLN A 8 -9.68 -16.63 -24.13
C GLN A 8 -9.50 -15.36 -25.00
N PRO A 9 -10.27 -14.28 -24.77
CA PRO A 9 -10.17 -13.07 -25.57
C PRO A 9 -8.73 -12.56 -25.64
N GLY A 10 -8.31 -12.08 -26.82
CA GLY A 10 -6.98 -11.48 -27.01
C GLY A 10 -6.76 -10.27 -26.08
N PRO A 11 -5.50 -9.90 -25.79
CA PRO A 11 -5.16 -8.90 -24.77
C PRO A 11 -5.93 -7.57 -24.91
N ALA A 12 -6.10 -7.07 -26.14
CA ALA A 12 -6.85 -5.84 -26.41
C ALA A 12 -8.35 -5.89 -26.02
N ARG A 13 -8.98 -7.08 -26.03
CA ARG A 13 -10.37 -7.26 -25.58
C ARG A 13 -10.50 -7.46 -24.07
N ARG A 14 -9.42 -7.77 -23.36
CA ARG A 14 -9.41 -7.96 -21.89
C ARG A 14 -9.38 -6.65 -21.11
N ALA A 15 -8.81 -5.60 -21.69
CA ALA A 15 -8.73 -4.28 -21.06
C ALA A 15 -9.93 -3.37 -21.42
N ALA A 16 -10.71 -3.73 -22.45
CA ALA A 16 -11.84 -2.95 -22.92
C ALA A 16 -12.92 -2.81 -21.84
N GLY A 17 -13.24 -1.57 -21.46
CA GLY A 17 -14.22 -1.23 -20.43
C GLY A 17 -13.69 -1.19 -18.99
N LEU A 18 -12.36 -1.25 -18.80
CA LEU A 18 -11.70 -1.08 -17.49
C LEU A 18 -10.88 0.22 -17.38
N GLY A 19 -10.96 1.10 -18.37
CA GLY A 19 -10.13 2.31 -18.43
C GLY A 19 -8.63 2.02 -18.59
N LEU A 20 -8.27 0.81 -19.06
CA LEU A 20 -6.88 0.36 -19.18
C LEU A 20 -6.41 0.37 -20.65
N PRO A 21 -5.14 0.72 -20.92
CA PRO A 21 -4.54 0.58 -22.24
C PRO A 21 -4.61 -0.87 -22.78
N PRO A 22 -4.73 -1.09 -24.10
CA PRO A 22 -4.87 -2.42 -24.70
C PRO A 22 -3.74 -3.43 -24.40
N GLY A 23 -2.55 -2.93 -24.02
CA GLY A 23 -1.37 -3.74 -23.69
C GLY A 23 -1.34 -4.26 -22.25
N VAL A 24 -2.25 -3.78 -21.38
CA VAL A 24 -2.28 -4.18 -19.97
C VAL A 24 -2.83 -5.61 -19.84
N ARG A 25 -2.11 -6.42 -19.05
CA ARG A 25 -2.38 -7.83 -18.76
C ARG A 25 -2.46 -8.13 -17.27
N ALA A 26 -2.00 -7.20 -16.43
CA ALA A 26 -2.04 -7.34 -14.98
C ALA A 26 -2.39 -6.03 -14.26
N CYS A 27 -3.01 -6.15 -13.10
CA CYS A 27 -3.31 -5.05 -12.19
C CYS A 27 -2.60 -5.30 -10.85
N LEU A 28 -1.78 -4.36 -10.42
CA LEU A 28 -1.01 -4.40 -9.18
C LEU A 28 -1.58 -3.34 -8.24
N PHE A 29 -2.31 -3.77 -7.22
CA PHE A 29 -3.01 -2.87 -6.31
C PHE A 29 -2.20 -2.68 -5.03
N ASP A 30 -2.06 -1.45 -4.56
CA ASP A 30 -1.84 -1.25 -3.13
C ASP A 30 -3.06 -1.72 -2.32
N LEU A 31 -2.88 -1.87 -1.01
CA LEU A 31 -3.90 -2.36 -0.11
C LEU A 31 -4.55 -1.24 0.68
N ASP A 32 -3.75 -0.42 1.35
CA ASP A 32 -4.20 0.63 2.24
C ASP A 32 -4.65 1.80 1.35
N GLY A 33 -5.84 2.37 1.59
CA GLY A 33 -6.36 3.51 0.81
C GLY A 33 -6.84 3.18 -0.62
N VAL A 34 -6.32 2.13 -1.25
CA VAL A 34 -6.81 1.64 -2.55
C VAL A 34 -7.95 0.63 -2.38
N LEU A 35 -7.68 -0.50 -1.70
CA LEU A 35 -8.65 -1.60 -1.54
C LEU A 35 -9.37 -1.55 -0.19
N THR A 36 -8.69 -1.09 0.84
CA THR A 36 -9.16 -1.13 2.23
C THR A 36 -8.99 0.21 2.94
N ARG A 37 -9.87 0.50 3.89
CA ARG A 37 -9.84 1.73 4.72
C ARG A 37 -8.93 1.57 5.94
N THR A 38 -7.82 0.86 5.79
CA THR A 38 -6.87 0.56 6.88
C THR A 38 -5.91 1.70 7.17
N ALA A 39 -5.82 2.72 6.31
CA ALA A 39 -5.08 3.97 6.58
C ALA A 39 -5.53 4.59 7.91
N GLU A 40 -6.84 4.66 8.19
CA GLU A 40 -7.39 5.16 9.47
C GLU A 40 -6.92 4.31 10.67
N VAL A 41 -6.86 2.98 10.49
CA VAL A 41 -6.39 2.04 11.53
C VAL A 41 -4.90 2.23 11.78
N HIS A 42 -4.12 2.44 10.72
CA HIS A 42 -2.69 2.68 10.78
C HIS A 42 -2.38 4.04 11.41
N ALA A 43 -3.05 5.12 11.00
CA ALA A 43 -2.93 6.45 11.57
C ALA A 43 -3.25 6.46 13.07
N ALA A 44 -4.33 5.79 13.48
CA ALA A 44 -4.68 5.65 14.89
C ALA A 44 -3.62 4.88 15.69
N ALA A 45 -3.03 3.83 15.12
CA ALA A 45 -1.99 3.04 15.76
C ALA A 45 -0.65 3.78 15.85
N TRP A 46 -0.29 4.55 14.82
CA TRP A 46 0.87 5.44 14.84
C TRP A 46 0.70 6.51 15.91
N ARG A 47 -0.44 7.20 15.93
CA ARG A 47 -0.72 8.22 16.95
C ARG A 47 -0.62 7.66 18.35
N GLU A 48 -1.26 6.52 18.62
CA GLU A 48 -1.21 5.87 19.94
C GLU A 48 0.24 5.59 20.37
N MET A 49 1.04 4.99 19.48
CA MET A 49 2.42 4.65 19.79
C MET A 49 3.31 5.90 19.96
N PHE A 50 3.29 6.82 18.99
CA PHE A 50 4.13 8.01 19.02
C PHE A 50 3.75 8.95 20.15
N ASP A 51 2.46 9.19 20.39
CA ASP A 51 2.04 10.07 21.48
C ASP A 51 2.47 9.52 22.83
N GLU A 52 2.44 8.21 23.02
CA GLU A 52 2.94 7.61 24.24
C GLU A 52 4.45 7.83 24.41
N TYR A 53 5.24 7.58 23.35
CA TYR A 53 6.68 7.83 23.35
C TYR A 53 7.00 9.32 23.60
N LEU A 54 6.33 10.22 22.87
CA LEU A 54 6.54 11.67 22.94
C LEU A 54 6.10 12.25 24.28
N ARG A 55 5.04 11.75 24.91
CA ARG A 55 4.64 12.14 26.28
C ARG A 55 5.72 11.75 27.27
N ARG A 56 6.22 10.51 27.21
CA ARG A 56 7.30 10.06 28.10
C ARG A 56 8.55 10.88 27.91
N ARG A 57 8.97 11.10 26.67
CA ARG A 57 10.11 11.95 26.33
C ARG A 57 9.94 13.37 26.89
N ALA A 58 8.78 13.99 26.72
CA ALA A 58 8.50 15.33 27.25
C ALA A 58 8.65 15.41 28.78
N LEU A 59 8.26 14.35 29.51
CA LEU A 59 8.46 14.27 30.96
C LEU A 59 9.95 14.12 31.31
N ASP A 60 10.69 13.31 30.56
CA ASP A 60 12.10 13.00 30.83
C ASP A 60 13.05 14.16 30.45
N THR A 61 12.75 14.90 29.38
CA THR A 61 13.63 15.96 28.84
C THR A 61 13.15 17.39 29.17
N GLY A 62 11.90 17.56 29.58
CA GLY A 62 11.27 18.87 29.73
C GLY A 62 10.88 19.55 28.41
N GLU A 63 11.03 18.86 27.27
CA GLU A 63 10.59 19.36 25.97
C GLU A 63 9.05 19.47 25.90
N LYS A 64 8.53 20.33 25.03
CA LYS A 64 7.09 20.45 24.79
C LYS A 64 6.56 19.19 24.09
N PHE A 65 5.53 18.57 24.66
CA PHE A 65 4.76 17.53 23.97
C PHE A 65 4.00 18.14 22.79
N VAL A 66 4.25 17.61 21.59
CA VAL A 66 3.50 17.91 20.37
C VAL A 66 3.05 16.58 19.78
N ALA A 67 1.74 16.32 19.78
CA ALA A 67 1.15 15.08 19.33
C ALA A 67 1.49 14.77 17.86
N PHE A 68 1.39 13.49 17.50
CA PHE A 68 1.39 13.04 16.11
C PHE A 68 0.06 13.42 15.45
N ASP A 69 0.13 14.14 14.33
CA ASP A 69 -1.04 14.48 13.53
C ASP A 69 -1.44 13.27 12.65
N PRO A 70 -2.62 12.67 12.87
CA PRO A 70 -3.03 11.46 12.15
C PRO A 70 -3.31 11.68 10.66
N VAL A 71 -3.26 12.92 10.17
CA VAL A 71 -3.39 13.28 8.76
C VAL A 71 -2.05 13.82 8.26
N ALA A 72 -1.64 15.00 8.75
CA ALA A 72 -0.49 15.70 8.19
C ALA A 72 0.84 14.96 8.40
N ASP A 73 1.11 14.45 9.62
CA ASP A 73 2.31 13.66 9.88
C ASP A 73 2.20 12.26 9.26
N TYR A 74 0.97 11.74 9.14
CA TYR A 74 0.72 10.44 8.53
C TYR A 74 1.16 10.44 7.07
N ASP A 75 0.57 11.32 6.27
CA ASP A 75 0.80 11.43 4.83
C ASP A 75 2.26 11.78 4.52
N ALA A 76 2.84 12.72 5.27
CA ALA A 76 4.19 13.20 5.00
C ALA A 76 5.28 12.17 5.36
N TYR A 77 5.12 11.46 6.48
CA TYR A 77 6.25 10.76 7.08
C TYR A 77 6.12 9.25 7.10
N VAL A 78 4.93 8.68 7.20
CA VAL A 78 4.76 7.23 7.41
C VAL A 78 3.98 6.52 6.31
N ASP A 79 3.12 7.23 5.58
CA ASP A 79 2.25 6.60 4.61
C ASP A 79 3.00 5.97 3.43
N GLY A 80 2.53 4.82 2.97
CA GLY A 80 3.19 4.00 1.94
C GLY A 80 4.57 3.43 2.29
N LYS A 81 5.21 3.81 3.40
CA LYS A 81 6.57 3.39 3.76
C LYS A 81 6.60 2.11 4.58
N PRO A 82 7.70 1.33 4.52
CA PRO A 82 7.96 0.27 5.49
C PRO A 82 7.92 0.81 6.92
N ARG A 83 7.46 -0.02 7.86
CA ARG A 83 7.20 0.40 9.25
C ARG A 83 8.40 1.06 9.94
N ASP A 84 9.58 0.45 9.79
CA ASP A 84 10.79 0.94 10.46
C ASP A 84 11.25 2.26 9.80
N ASP A 85 11.02 2.41 8.48
CA ASP A 85 11.29 3.64 7.73
C ASP A 85 10.34 4.77 8.06
N GLY A 86 9.04 4.47 8.22
CA GLY A 86 8.07 5.44 8.71
C GLY A 86 8.42 5.91 10.12
N THR A 87 8.82 4.98 11.00
CA THR A 87 9.28 5.32 12.36
C THR A 87 10.45 6.30 12.31
N ARG A 88 11.47 6.00 11.49
CA ARG A 88 12.65 6.85 11.37
C ARG A 88 12.35 8.20 10.73
N SER A 89 11.56 8.20 9.65
CA SER A 89 11.17 9.40 8.92
C SER A 89 10.43 10.38 9.82
N PHE A 90 9.47 9.92 10.64
CA PHE A 90 8.74 10.79 11.55
C PHE A 90 9.63 11.30 12.70
N LEU A 91 10.41 10.42 13.33
CA LEU A 91 11.29 10.81 14.43
C LEU A 91 12.34 11.84 13.97
N ALA A 92 12.96 11.62 12.81
CA ALA A 92 13.91 12.57 12.22
C ALA A 92 13.25 13.92 11.92
N ALA A 93 12.01 13.95 11.44
CA ALA A 93 11.25 15.20 11.23
C ALA A 93 10.99 15.97 12.54
N ARG A 94 11.00 15.27 13.69
CA ARG A 94 10.93 15.87 15.03
C ARG A 94 12.31 16.14 15.66
N GLY A 95 13.41 15.94 14.92
CA GLY A 95 14.78 16.10 15.42
C GLY A 95 15.18 15.02 16.43
N ILE A 96 14.55 13.85 16.37
CA ILE A 96 14.77 12.73 17.29
C ILE A 96 15.50 11.62 16.54
N GLU A 97 16.66 11.24 17.05
CA GLU A 97 17.40 10.06 16.60
C GLU A 97 17.34 8.97 17.67
N LEU A 98 16.99 7.76 17.26
CA LEU A 98 17.00 6.56 18.11
C LEU A 98 17.90 5.50 17.48
N PRO A 99 18.53 4.63 18.27
CA PRO A 99 19.19 3.43 17.75
C PRO A 99 18.21 2.57 16.94
N GLU A 100 18.71 1.84 15.94
CA GLU A 100 17.88 0.98 15.10
C GLU A 100 17.18 -0.14 15.90
N GLY A 101 17.89 -0.74 16.86
CA GLY A 101 17.42 -1.89 17.63
C GLY A 101 17.42 -3.18 16.82
N ASP A 102 17.21 -4.30 17.51
CA ASP A 102 17.20 -5.63 16.90
C ASP A 102 16.14 -6.56 17.51
N GLN A 103 16.18 -7.85 17.15
CA GLN A 103 15.20 -8.84 17.60
C GLN A 103 15.26 -9.14 19.11
N HIS A 104 16.31 -8.71 19.79
CA HIS A 104 16.54 -8.87 21.23
C HIS A 104 16.22 -7.59 22.01
N ASP A 105 15.58 -6.60 21.37
CA ASP A 105 15.12 -5.40 22.07
C ASP A 105 14.21 -5.80 23.25
N GLU A 106 14.62 -5.41 24.46
CA GLU A 106 13.86 -5.64 25.68
C GLU A 106 12.50 -4.92 25.63
N PRO A 107 11.48 -5.42 26.36
CA PRO A 107 10.21 -4.73 26.49
C PRO A 107 10.39 -3.27 26.96
N GLY A 108 9.97 -2.33 26.10
CA GLY A 108 10.09 -0.90 26.39
C GLY A 108 11.40 -0.25 25.92
N ALA A 109 12.24 -0.96 25.17
CA ALA A 109 13.39 -0.37 24.49
C ALA A 109 13.00 0.85 23.64
N LEU A 110 13.87 1.86 23.64
CA LEU A 110 13.70 3.11 22.87
C LEU A 110 14.51 3.04 21.58
N THR A 111 14.11 2.14 20.70
CA THR A 111 14.72 1.93 19.38
C THR A 111 13.66 2.10 18.28
N VAL A 112 14.11 2.34 17.04
CA VAL A 112 13.23 2.39 15.87
C VAL A 112 12.41 1.10 15.76
N ARG A 113 13.06 -0.05 15.91
CA ARG A 113 12.43 -1.36 15.80
C ARG A 113 11.45 -1.66 16.95
N ALA A 114 11.76 -1.29 18.18
CA ALA A 114 10.87 -1.51 19.32
C ALA A 114 9.58 -0.67 19.20
N LEU A 115 9.71 0.60 18.82
CA LEU A 115 8.55 1.46 18.56
C LEU A 115 7.71 0.94 17.39
N GLY A 116 8.36 0.54 16.29
CA GLY A 116 7.69 -0.10 15.16
C GLY A 116 6.93 -1.38 15.57
N ASN A 117 7.56 -2.27 16.34
CA ASN A 117 6.94 -3.50 16.84
C ASN A 117 5.73 -3.21 17.73
N ARG A 118 5.82 -2.18 18.59
CA ARG A 118 4.71 -1.73 19.43
C ARG A 118 3.53 -1.23 18.59
N LYS A 119 3.79 -0.40 17.57
CA LYS A 119 2.76 0.02 16.61
C LYS A 119 2.11 -1.18 15.92
N ASN A 120 2.91 -2.18 15.55
CA ASN A 120 2.39 -3.38 14.90
C ASN A 120 1.41 -4.16 15.78
N ALA A 121 1.76 -4.33 17.06
CA ALA A 121 0.86 -4.97 18.02
C ALA A 121 -0.47 -4.21 18.15
N ILE A 122 -0.43 -2.87 18.14
CA ILE A 122 -1.63 -2.03 18.16
C ILE A 122 -2.48 -2.25 16.90
N VAL A 123 -1.87 -2.28 15.71
CA VAL A 123 -2.57 -2.54 14.43
C VAL A 123 -3.27 -3.90 14.44
N LEU A 124 -2.54 -4.97 14.75
CA LEU A 124 -3.10 -6.33 14.77
C LEU A 124 -4.25 -6.46 15.76
N ARG A 125 -4.13 -5.86 16.96
CA ARG A 125 -5.24 -5.83 17.93
C ARG A 125 -6.47 -5.13 17.37
N ARG A 126 -6.30 -4.01 16.65
CA ARG A 126 -7.42 -3.27 16.04
C ARG A 126 -8.07 -4.08 14.92
N ILE A 127 -7.27 -4.67 14.01
CA ILE A 127 -7.79 -5.52 12.92
C ILE A 127 -8.58 -6.70 13.48
N HIS A 128 -8.05 -7.42 14.48
CA HIS A 128 -8.74 -8.59 15.04
C HIS A 128 -10.01 -8.24 15.81
N ARG A 129 -10.06 -7.06 16.44
CA ARG A 129 -11.22 -6.62 17.23
C ARG A 129 -12.31 -6.01 16.36
N ASP A 130 -11.93 -5.13 15.43
CA ASP A 130 -12.86 -4.25 14.70
C ASP A 130 -13.09 -4.69 13.24
N GLY A 131 -12.29 -5.65 12.74
CA GLY A 131 -12.29 -6.06 11.34
C GLY A 131 -11.63 -5.02 10.41
N VAL A 132 -11.83 -5.20 9.10
CA VAL A 132 -11.35 -4.29 8.06
C VAL A 132 -12.51 -3.89 7.14
N ARG A 133 -12.66 -2.59 6.89
CA ARG A 133 -13.61 -2.07 5.91
C ARG A 133 -12.94 -1.98 4.54
N VAL A 134 -13.65 -2.39 3.49
CA VAL A 134 -13.20 -2.26 2.10
C VAL A 134 -13.74 -1.00 1.43
N PHE A 135 -13.11 -0.60 0.34
CA PHE A 135 -13.74 0.26 -0.66
C PHE A 135 -14.50 -0.63 -1.65
N GLU A 136 -15.82 -0.73 -1.49
CA GLU A 136 -16.67 -1.63 -2.28
C GLU A 136 -16.52 -1.43 -3.79
N SER A 137 -16.37 -0.19 -4.23
CA SER A 137 -16.13 0.19 -5.61
C SER A 137 -14.78 -0.32 -6.13
N SER A 138 -13.71 -0.20 -5.33
CA SER A 138 -12.39 -0.76 -5.66
C SER A 138 -12.45 -2.29 -5.75
N VAL A 139 -13.11 -2.95 -4.80
CA VAL A 139 -13.30 -4.42 -4.84
C VAL A 139 -14.09 -4.83 -6.09
N ARG A 140 -15.14 -4.08 -6.45
CA ARG A 140 -15.87 -4.28 -7.71
C ARG A 140 -14.98 -4.15 -8.94
N TYR A 141 -14.04 -3.19 -8.96
CA TYR A 141 -13.05 -3.06 -10.03
C TYR A 141 -12.13 -4.28 -10.09
N VAL A 142 -11.66 -4.81 -8.96
CA VAL A 142 -10.85 -6.05 -8.92
C VAL A 142 -11.63 -7.25 -9.48
N HIS A 143 -12.93 -7.37 -9.17
CA HIS A 143 -13.80 -8.38 -9.78
C HIS A 143 -13.97 -8.20 -11.28
N ALA A 144 -14.08 -6.97 -11.77
CA ALA A 144 -14.16 -6.68 -13.20
C ALA A 144 -12.85 -7.08 -13.90
N ALA A 145 -11.69 -6.73 -13.33
CA ALA A 145 -10.38 -7.18 -13.81
C ALA A 145 -10.26 -8.72 -13.84
N ARG A 146 -10.76 -9.41 -12.80
CA ARG A 146 -10.85 -10.89 -12.75
C ARG A 146 -11.66 -11.44 -13.91
N LYS A 147 -12.86 -10.91 -14.11
CA LYS A 147 -13.79 -11.35 -15.16
C LYS A 147 -13.21 -11.15 -16.56
N ALA A 148 -12.44 -10.08 -16.74
CA ALA A 148 -11.76 -9.79 -18.00
C ALA A 148 -10.49 -10.63 -18.22
N GLY A 149 -10.11 -11.47 -17.26
CA GLY A 149 -8.94 -12.36 -17.37
C GLY A 149 -7.61 -11.66 -17.19
N LEU A 150 -7.57 -10.53 -16.47
CA LEU A 150 -6.36 -9.85 -16.05
C LEU A 150 -5.79 -10.50 -14.78
N ARG A 151 -4.47 -10.61 -14.73
CA ARG A 151 -3.73 -11.10 -13.56
C ARG A 151 -3.74 -10.02 -12.48
N ARG A 152 -3.80 -10.40 -11.21
CA ARG A 152 -3.99 -9.47 -10.09
C ARG A 152 -3.01 -9.78 -8.98
N ALA A 153 -2.29 -8.76 -8.56
CA ALA A 153 -1.46 -8.82 -7.36
C ALA A 153 -1.87 -7.71 -6.39
N VAL A 154 -1.64 -7.97 -5.12
CA VAL A 154 -1.62 -6.95 -4.08
C VAL A 154 -0.19 -6.71 -3.64
N VAL A 155 0.20 -5.44 -3.53
CA VAL A 155 1.55 -4.98 -3.24
C VAL A 155 1.48 -3.98 -2.09
N SER A 156 1.95 -4.33 -0.90
CA SER A 156 1.84 -3.47 0.29
C SER A 156 3.14 -3.44 1.09
N SER A 157 3.55 -2.27 1.57
CA SER A 157 4.71 -2.13 2.48
C SER A 157 4.47 -2.77 3.87
N SER A 158 3.23 -3.13 4.19
CA SER A 158 2.83 -3.72 5.47
C SER A 158 3.25 -5.19 5.59
N THR A 159 3.72 -5.59 6.78
CA THR A 159 3.93 -7.01 7.13
C THR A 159 2.63 -7.73 7.52
N ASN A 160 1.52 -7.00 7.63
CA ASN A 160 0.19 -7.53 8.00
C ASN A 160 -0.75 -7.64 6.78
N CYS A 161 -0.22 -7.55 5.55
CA CYS A 161 -1.03 -7.56 4.32
C CYS A 161 -2.01 -8.75 4.28
N ARG A 162 -1.54 -9.95 4.66
CA ARG A 162 -2.40 -11.14 4.71
C ARG A 162 -3.53 -11.00 5.73
N ASP A 163 -3.25 -10.56 6.94
CA ASP A 163 -4.26 -10.41 7.99
C ASP A 163 -5.36 -9.42 7.57
N VAL A 164 -4.96 -8.34 6.89
CA VAL A 164 -5.89 -7.35 6.33
C VAL A 164 -6.76 -7.99 5.23
N LEU A 165 -6.17 -8.71 4.28
CA LEU A 165 -6.92 -9.39 3.20
C LEU A 165 -7.91 -10.43 3.72
N VAL A 166 -7.52 -11.20 4.73
CA VAL A 166 -8.37 -12.21 5.38
C VAL A 166 -9.52 -11.53 6.12
N ALA A 167 -9.22 -10.51 6.94
CA ALA A 167 -10.24 -9.77 7.68
C ALA A 167 -11.21 -9.01 6.76
N ALA A 168 -10.75 -8.58 5.59
CA ALA A 168 -11.55 -7.95 4.54
C ALA A 168 -12.32 -8.94 3.65
N GLY A 169 -12.01 -10.24 3.71
CA GLY A 169 -12.67 -11.27 2.89
C GLY A 169 -12.33 -11.20 1.39
N ILE A 170 -11.15 -10.69 1.03
CA ILE A 170 -10.73 -10.47 -0.37
C ILE A 170 -9.42 -11.17 -0.75
N GLU A 171 -8.88 -12.06 0.11
CA GLU A 171 -7.61 -12.77 -0.15
C GLU A 171 -7.66 -13.58 -1.47
N ASP A 172 -8.80 -14.19 -1.80
CA ASP A 172 -8.96 -15.04 -3.00
C ASP A 172 -8.97 -14.24 -4.33
N LEU A 173 -9.02 -12.90 -4.25
CA LEU A 173 -9.03 -12.05 -5.43
C LEU A 173 -7.65 -11.88 -6.07
N PHE A 174 -6.57 -12.28 -5.39
CA PHE A 174 -5.20 -12.04 -5.84
C PHE A 174 -4.44 -13.34 -6.04
N GLU A 175 -3.74 -13.49 -7.16
CA GLU A 175 -2.86 -14.65 -7.38
C GLU A 175 -1.48 -14.47 -6.74
N VAL A 176 -1.08 -13.22 -6.50
CA VAL A 176 0.23 -12.86 -5.96
C VAL A 176 0.05 -11.82 -4.87
N ARG A 177 0.76 -12.02 -3.76
CA ARG A 177 0.95 -11.03 -2.70
C ARG A 177 2.43 -10.71 -2.57
N VAL A 178 2.80 -9.44 -2.73
CA VAL A 178 4.12 -8.92 -2.39
C VAL A 178 3.96 -7.96 -1.23
N ASP A 179 4.35 -8.40 -0.05
CA ASP A 179 4.15 -7.63 1.18
C ASP A 179 5.48 -7.33 1.88
N GLY A 180 5.43 -6.66 3.04
CA GLY A 180 6.62 -6.36 3.83
C GLY A 180 7.41 -7.60 4.29
N LEU A 181 6.79 -8.78 4.35
CA LEU A 181 7.49 -10.03 4.64
C LEU A 181 8.28 -10.51 3.41
N THR A 182 7.67 -10.44 2.22
CA THR A 182 8.37 -10.69 0.96
C THR A 182 9.53 -9.72 0.76
N ALA A 183 9.32 -8.42 1.00
CA ALA A 183 10.37 -7.40 0.88
C ALA A 183 11.57 -7.69 1.78
N ARG A 184 11.33 -8.08 3.04
CA ARG A 184 12.40 -8.48 3.97
C ARG A 184 13.11 -9.75 3.55
N LYS A 185 12.36 -10.78 3.13
CA LYS A 185 12.90 -12.08 2.75
C LYS A 185 13.79 -11.97 1.50
N GLU A 186 13.39 -11.13 0.55
CA GLU A 186 14.04 -10.99 -0.75
C GLU A 186 14.90 -9.73 -0.86
N SER A 187 15.08 -8.99 0.24
CA SER A 187 15.85 -7.74 0.31
C SER A 187 15.42 -6.69 -0.72
N LEU A 188 14.11 -6.54 -0.93
CA LEU A 188 13.55 -5.56 -1.86
C LEU A 188 13.50 -4.19 -1.21
N ALA A 189 13.91 -3.15 -1.96
CA ALA A 189 13.72 -1.78 -1.49
C ALA A 189 12.22 -1.43 -1.41
N GLY A 190 11.83 -0.73 -0.35
CA GLY A 190 10.46 -0.23 -0.20
C GLY A 190 10.20 0.98 -1.10
N LYS A 191 8.92 1.35 -1.23
CA LYS A 191 8.48 2.58 -1.92
C LYS A 191 9.26 3.79 -1.35
N PRO A 192 9.78 4.70 -2.19
CA PRO A 192 9.46 4.91 -3.60
C PRO A 192 10.27 4.08 -4.60
N ALA A 193 11.10 3.12 -4.16
CA ALA A 193 11.76 2.21 -5.09
C ALA A 193 10.72 1.26 -5.74
N PRO A 194 10.90 0.88 -7.02
CA PRO A 194 9.92 0.09 -7.76
C PRO A 194 9.96 -1.42 -7.42
N ASP A 195 10.93 -1.88 -6.64
CA ASP A 195 11.28 -3.29 -6.45
C ASP A 195 10.09 -4.18 -6.11
N MET A 196 9.21 -3.76 -5.20
CA MET A 196 8.05 -4.55 -4.79
C MET A 196 7.03 -4.71 -5.93
N PHE A 197 6.79 -3.66 -6.72
CA PHE A 197 5.91 -3.75 -7.90
C PHE A 197 6.55 -4.57 -9.01
N LEU A 198 7.85 -4.38 -9.29
CA LEU A 198 8.59 -5.17 -10.28
C LEU A 198 8.56 -6.66 -9.93
N ARG A 199 8.73 -6.97 -8.63
CA ARG A 199 8.63 -8.33 -8.12
C ARG A 199 7.23 -8.93 -8.27
N ALA A 200 6.18 -8.13 -8.13
CA ALA A 200 4.80 -8.57 -8.35
C ALA A 200 4.54 -8.87 -9.84
N ALA A 201 4.99 -7.99 -10.74
CA ALA A 201 4.91 -8.20 -12.19
C ALA A 201 5.64 -9.48 -12.62
N ALA A 202 6.85 -9.69 -12.10
CA ALA A 202 7.64 -10.90 -12.36
C ALA A 202 6.92 -12.18 -11.90
N ALA A 203 6.33 -12.19 -10.69
CA ALA A 203 5.55 -13.35 -10.22
C ALA A 203 4.26 -13.60 -11.02
N LEU A 204 3.68 -12.57 -11.63
CA LEU A 204 2.57 -12.71 -12.57
C LEU A 204 3.02 -13.07 -13.99
N SER A 205 4.34 -13.17 -14.24
CA SER A 205 4.93 -13.44 -15.56
C SER A 205 4.51 -12.41 -16.62
N VAL A 206 4.50 -11.13 -16.24
CA VAL A 206 4.25 -9.99 -17.13
C VAL A 206 5.40 -8.99 -17.09
N LEU A 207 5.59 -8.26 -18.18
CA LEU A 207 6.53 -7.13 -18.21
C LEU A 207 5.92 -5.93 -17.44
N PRO A 208 6.74 -5.03 -16.86
CA PRO A 208 6.23 -3.82 -16.20
C PRO A 208 5.32 -2.98 -17.11
N ALA A 209 5.71 -2.78 -18.37
CA ALA A 209 4.91 -2.11 -19.40
C ALA A 209 3.56 -2.79 -19.72
N GLN A 210 3.33 -4.02 -19.27
CA GLN A 210 2.07 -4.76 -19.40
C GLN A 210 1.25 -4.78 -18.10
N ALA A 211 1.66 -4.04 -17.07
CA ALA A 211 0.97 -3.98 -15.79
C ALA A 211 0.54 -2.54 -15.48
N ALA A 212 -0.64 -2.41 -14.88
CA ALA A 212 -1.13 -1.17 -14.30
C ALA A 212 -0.94 -1.20 -12.77
N VAL A 213 -0.44 -0.11 -12.20
CA VAL A 213 -0.27 0.09 -10.76
C VAL A 213 -1.39 0.99 -10.24
N PHE A 214 -1.98 0.64 -9.10
CA PHE A 214 -3.04 1.42 -8.43
C PHE A 214 -2.59 1.78 -7.03
N GLU A 215 -2.51 3.07 -6.73
CA GLU A 215 -1.83 3.61 -5.53
C GLU A 215 -2.45 4.94 -5.10
N ASP A 216 -2.53 5.24 -3.81
CA ASP A 216 -3.13 6.46 -3.24
C ASP A 216 -2.12 7.44 -2.58
N ALA A 217 -0.90 6.98 -2.33
CA ALA A 217 0.21 7.66 -1.69
C ALA A 217 1.29 8.12 -2.68
N LEU A 218 1.92 9.26 -2.37
CA LEU A 218 2.97 9.86 -3.22
C LEU A 218 4.18 8.92 -3.44
N ALA A 219 4.58 8.20 -2.40
CA ALA A 219 5.70 7.27 -2.50
C ALA A 219 5.39 6.09 -3.44
N GLY A 220 4.15 5.62 -3.48
CA GLY A 220 3.81 4.47 -4.31
C GLY A 220 3.52 4.81 -5.76
N VAL A 221 2.91 5.96 -6.06
CA VAL A 221 2.85 6.45 -7.45
C VAL A 221 4.25 6.70 -8.01
N ALA A 222 5.18 7.22 -7.19
CA ALA A 222 6.58 7.37 -7.57
C ALA A 222 7.26 6.01 -7.85
N ALA A 223 6.94 4.98 -7.06
CA ALA A 223 7.42 3.62 -7.31
C ALA A 223 6.85 3.03 -8.60
N GLY A 224 5.57 3.24 -8.90
CA GLY A 224 4.97 2.87 -10.17
C GLY A 224 5.65 3.57 -11.35
N ARG A 225 5.95 4.86 -11.21
CA ARG A 225 6.65 5.62 -12.25
C ARG A 225 8.08 5.13 -12.47
N ALA A 226 8.83 4.91 -11.38
CA ALA A 226 10.22 4.44 -11.44
C ALA A 226 10.36 3.02 -12.02
N GLY A 227 9.28 2.23 -12.02
CA GLY A 227 9.26 0.88 -12.58
C GLY A 227 8.89 0.80 -14.07
N ASP A 228 8.68 1.93 -14.75
CA ASP A 228 8.22 2.01 -16.13
C ASP A 228 6.96 1.14 -16.39
N PHE A 229 6.01 1.20 -15.46
CA PHE A 229 4.74 0.50 -15.57
C PHE A 229 3.88 1.08 -16.69
N GLY A 230 3.06 0.23 -17.33
CA GLY A 230 2.26 0.62 -18.50
C GLY A 230 1.16 1.64 -18.19
N LEU A 231 0.77 1.75 -16.92
CA LEU A 231 -0.11 2.78 -16.39
C LEU A 231 0.09 2.89 -14.88
N VAL A 232 0.19 4.11 -14.36
CA VAL A 232 0.12 4.41 -12.92
C VAL A 232 -1.17 5.18 -12.64
N VAL A 233 -2.07 4.56 -11.88
CA VAL A 233 -3.34 5.14 -11.44
C VAL A 233 -3.18 5.63 -10.00
N GLY A 234 -3.25 6.95 -9.82
CA GLY A 234 -3.41 7.58 -8.51
C GLY A 234 -4.87 7.50 -8.06
N VAL A 235 -5.14 7.03 -6.85
CA VAL A 235 -6.47 7.05 -6.22
C VAL A 235 -6.49 8.16 -5.18
N ASP A 236 -7.15 9.26 -5.48
CA ASP A 236 -7.13 10.44 -4.62
C ASP A 236 -8.06 10.28 -3.40
N ARG A 237 -7.49 9.74 -2.31
CA ARG A 237 -8.18 9.60 -1.02
C ARG A 237 -7.98 10.79 -0.08
N ALA A 238 -7.01 11.66 -0.36
CA ALA A 238 -6.58 12.73 0.52
C ALA A 238 -6.73 14.14 -0.10
N HIS A 239 -7.44 14.26 -1.23
CA HIS A 239 -7.62 15.51 -1.98
C HIS A 239 -6.29 16.11 -2.47
N GLN A 240 -5.37 15.23 -2.92
CA GLN A 240 -4.01 15.52 -3.35
C GLN A 240 -3.76 15.13 -4.81
N ALA A 241 -4.79 15.22 -5.67
CA ALA A 241 -4.69 14.83 -7.08
C ALA A 241 -3.55 15.51 -7.84
N HIS A 242 -3.23 16.78 -7.53
CA HIS A 242 -2.15 17.50 -8.19
C HIS A 242 -0.78 16.92 -7.82
N GLU A 243 -0.59 16.61 -6.55
CA GLU A 243 0.61 16.00 -6.01
C GLU A 243 0.80 14.60 -6.57
N LEU A 244 -0.25 13.78 -6.63
CA LEU A 244 -0.20 12.43 -7.21
C LEU A 244 0.26 12.46 -8.67
N LYS A 245 -0.28 13.37 -9.50
CA LYS A 245 0.17 13.56 -10.88
C LYS A 245 1.64 13.98 -10.96
N THR A 246 2.03 14.94 -10.13
CA THR A 246 3.40 15.47 -10.12
C THR A 246 4.42 14.42 -9.70
N HIS A 247 4.03 13.46 -8.86
CA HIS A 247 4.88 12.37 -8.38
C HIS A 247 4.88 11.12 -9.29
N GLY A 248 4.10 11.13 -10.38
CA GLY A 248 4.22 10.13 -11.43
C GLY A 248 2.97 9.31 -11.75
N ALA A 249 1.81 9.66 -11.19
CA ALA A 249 0.54 9.11 -11.67
C ALA A 249 0.22 9.60 -13.09
N ASP A 250 -0.07 8.69 -14.01
CA ASP A 250 -0.49 9.02 -15.37
C ASP A 250 -1.94 9.51 -15.40
N ILE A 251 -2.79 8.90 -14.57
CA ILE A 251 -4.17 9.32 -14.34
C ILE A 251 -4.44 9.35 -12.85
N VAL A 252 -5.39 10.20 -12.43
CA VAL A 252 -5.87 10.26 -11.05
C VAL A 252 -7.38 10.19 -11.07
N VAL A 253 -7.94 9.33 -10.21
CA VAL A 253 -9.38 9.15 -9.99
C VAL A 253 -9.68 9.30 -8.51
N GLU A 254 -10.88 9.73 -8.14
CA GLU A 254 -11.32 9.73 -6.74
C GLU A 254 -11.77 8.31 -6.32
N ASP A 255 -12.28 7.56 -7.30
CA ASP A 255 -12.76 6.20 -7.12
C ASP A 255 -12.47 5.31 -8.35
N LEU A 256 -12.04 4.06 -8.12
CA LEU A 256 -11.73 3.13 -9.20
C LEU A 256 -12.94 2.77 -10.08
N ALA A 257 -14.17 2.99 -9.60
CA ALA A 257 -15.38 2.80 -10.40
C ALA A 257 -15.42 3.75 -11.60
N GLU A 258 -14.80 4.94 -11.51
CA GLU A 258 -14.75 5.89 -12.63
C GLU A 258 -14.12 5.26 -13.88
N LEU A 259 -13.15 4.36 -13.70
CA LEU A 259 -12.50 3.67 -14.80
C LEU A 259 -13.41 2.65 -15.52
N LEU A 260 -14.47 2.18 -14.85
CA LEU A 260 -15.47 1.30 -15.47
C LEU A 260 -16.41 2.09 -16.39
N ASP A 261 -16.62 3.37 -16.09
CA ASP A 261 -17.55 4.24 -16.81
C ASP A 261 -16.93 4.90 -18.04
N LEU A 262 -15.61 4.75 -18.24
CA LEU A 262 -14.88 5.21 -19.45
C LEU A 262 -15.05 4.26 -20.65
N SER A 263 -16.03 3.35 -20.60
CA SER A 263 -16.35 2.32 -21.59
C SER A 263 -17.12 2.85 -22.81
#